data_AF-A0AB39EA69-F1
#
_entry.id   AF-A0AB39EA69-F1
#
_cell.length_a   1.000
_cell.length_b   1.000
_cell.length_c   1.000
_cell.angle_alpha   90.00
_cell.angle_beta   90.00
_cell.angle_gamma   90.00
#
_symmetry.space_group_name_H-M   'P 1'
#
loop_
_entity.id
_entity.type
_entity.pdbx_description
1 polymer ?
#
loop_
_entity_poly.entity_id
_entity_poly.type
_entity_poly.pdbx_seq_one_letter_code
_entity_poly.pdbx_strand_id
1 'polypeptide(L)'
;MNTIFGGDLHAGLSGLELAGSPFDLGEGILLRRTYAHQFAPFMLAFAKPSIGQPHPGPWKAASGGFAFDITAELFIPEDIEKKYESKVGIARLVVFLLRLGVNPAITLPVFANSSFSALAKMPDSQVLLQPFEIERRRFPLGVVGGQVTVEAATWVKERWRTAHKLTSSHAEFELAVDALDQGQFVQSHALALLSLWAALEALFSPSTTELSFRVSALIAAYLEEPGTARLARQKSIAKLYTKRSAAAHGKPNHDQKNLLDSFNLLREVLTKMLDSGRVPSKEDLEAKLFGAKLK
;
A
#
# COMPACT_ATOMS: atom_id res chain seq x y z
N MET A 1 16.76 -5.92 -3.58
CA MET A 1 16.48 -5.98 -2.14
C MET A 1 16.48 -7.44 -1.73
N ASN A 2 17.26 -7.79 -0.71
CA ASN A 2 17.73 -9.14 -0.38
C ASN A 2 16.60 -10.18 -0.28
N THR A 3 16.83 -11.33 -0.93
CA THR A 3 16.09 -12.57 -0.73
C THR A 3 16.11 -12.93 0.76
N ILE A 4 15.00 -12.72 1.46
CA ILE A 4 14.89 -13.16 2.86
C ILE A 4 14.67 -14.68 2.91
N PHE A 5 15.28 -15.32 3.92
CA PHE A 5 15.13 -16.73 4.32
C PHE A 5 15.52 -17.85 3.33
N GLY A 6 15.90 -17.56 2.08
CA GLY A 6 16.45 -18.55 1.15
C GLY A 6 15.50 -19.68 0.74
N GLY A 7 14.18 -19.46 0.80
CA GLY A 7 13.13 -20.41 0.43
C GLY A 7 11.78 -19.71 0.20
N ASP A 8 10.69 -20.43 0.42
CA ASP A 8 9.33 -19.85 0.40
C ASP A 8 9.21 -18.70 1.41
N LEU A 9 8.32 -17.75 1.10
CA LEU A 9 8.07 -16.59 1.94
C LEU A 9 6.65 -16.64 2.52
N HIS A 10 6.54 -16.43 3.84
CA HIS A 10 5.27 -16.32 4.53
C HIS A 10 5.10 -14.92 5.12
N ALA A 11 4.17 -14.15 4.59
CA ALA A 11 3.85 -12.80 5.03
C ALA A 11 2.63 -12.83 5.98
N GLY A 12 2.82 -12.43 7.24
CA GLY A 12 1.74 -12.33 8.21
C GLY A 12 0.97 -11.03 8.00
N LEU A 13 -0.35 -11.12 7.92
CA LEU A 13 -1.24 -9.98 7.70
C LEU A 13 -2.17 -9.76 8.89
N SER A 14 -2.29 -8.50 9.31
CA SER A 14 -3.22 -8.05 10.35
C SER A 14 -4.31 -7.16 9.76
N GLY A 15 -5.49 -7.15 10.40
CA GLY A 15 -6.65 -6.39 9.92
C GLY A 15 -7.34 -7.03 8.71
N LEU A 16 -7.17 -8.34 8.52
CA LEU A 16 -7.68 -9.09 7.38
C LEU A 16 -8.41 -10.37 7.79
N GLU A 17 -9.74 -10.32 7.85
CA GLU A 17 -10.56 -11.51 8.09
C GLU A 17 -10.97 -12.15 6.76
N LEU A 18 -10.54 -13.40 6.55
CA LEU A 18 -10.96 -14.22 5.41
C LEU A 18 -12.23 -14.98 5.80
N ALA A 19 -13.15 -15.26 4.87
CA ALA A 19 -14.42 -15.95 5.17
C ALA A 19 -14.36 -17.50 5.10
N GLY A 20 -13.33 -18.09 4.48
CA GLY A 20 -13.27 -19.54 4.29
C GLY A 20 -11.92 -20.08 3.78
N SER A 21 -11.99 -20.99 2.80
CA SER A 21 -10.86 -21.69 2.18
C SER A 21 -9.75 -20.74 1.69
N PRO A 22 -8.50 -21.23 1.55
CA PRO A 22 -7.43 -20.45 0.94
C PRO A 22 -7.82 -19.91 -0.43
N PHE A 23 -7.49 -18.65 -0.69
CA PHE A 23 -7.64 -18.03 -2.00
C PHE A 23 -6.34 -18.20 -2.80
N ASP A 24 -6.44 -18.87 -3.95
CA ASP A 24 -5.36 -18.93 -4.93
C ASP A 24 -5.31 -17.66 -5.77
N LEU A 25 -4.23 -16.90 -5.65
CA LEU A 25 -3.97 -15.66 -6.39
C LEU A 25 -3.17 -15.93 -7.69
N GLY A 26 -2.87 -17.19 -8.02
CA GLY A 26 -2.12 -17.62 -9.19
C GLY A 26 -0.61 -17.71 -8.96
N GLU A 27 0.09 -18.45 -9.83
CA GLU A 27 1.54 -18.75 -9.72
C GLU A 27 1.92 -19.38 -8.37
N GLY A 28 0.98 -20.10 -7.74
CA GLY A 28 1.19 -20.71 -6.42
C GLY A 28 1.12 -19.74 -5.24
N ILE A 29 0.80 -18.45 -5.46
CA ILE A 29 0.56 -17.49 -4.38
C ILE A 29 -0.78 -17.80 -3.70
N LEU A 30 -0.76 -17.97 -2.38
CA LEU A 30 -1.96 -18.32 -1.61
C LEU A 30 -2.20 -17.31 -0.49
N LEU A 31 -3.45 -16.88 -0.33
CA LEU A 31 -3.92 -16.12 0.83
C LEU A 31 -4.78 -17.02 1.70
N ARG A 32 -4.35 -17.29 2.93
CA ARG A 32 -5.01 -18.26 3.82
C ARG A 32 -5.17 -17.75 5.25
N ARG A 33 -6.12 -18.34 5.99
CA ARG A 33 -6.33 -18.01 7.40
C ARG A 33 -5.17 -18.54 8.24
N THR A 34 -4.82 -17.79 9.27
CA THR A 34 -3.90 -18.23 10.31
C THR A 34 -4.22 -17.52 11.62
N TYR A 35 -3.49 -17.86 12.69
CA TYR A 35 -3.50 -17.04 13.89
C TYR A 35 -2.11 -17.02 14.52
N ALA A 36 -1.59 -15.82 14.79
CA ALA A 36 -0.47 -15.59 15.69
C ALA A 36 -0.59 -14.20 16.32
N HIS A 37 -0.32 -14.10 17.61
CA HIS A 37 -0.19 -12.79 18.28
C HIS A 37 1.29 -12.41 18.29
N GLN A 38 1.68 -11.46 17.45
CA GLN A 38 3.03 -10.92 17.45
C GLN A 38 3.10 -9.72 18.38
N PHE A 39 4.04 -9.72 19.31
CA PHE A 39 4.27 -8.58 20.20
C PHE A 39 5.76 -8.43 20.50
N ALA A 40 6.20 -7.19 20.65
CA ALA A 40 7.56 -6.86 21.03
C ALA A 40 7.51 -5.77 22.11
N PRO A 41 7.53 -6.15 23.40
CA PRO A 41 7.61 -5.17 24.47
C PRO A 41 9.00 -4.53 24.49
N PHE A 42 9.14 -3.38 25.13
CA PHE A 42 10.47 -2.83 25.40
C PHE A 42 11.19 -3.72 26.42
N MET A 43 12.22 -4.44 25.98
CA MET A 43 13.10 -5.20 26.85
C MET A 43 14.27 -4.33 27.28
N LEU A 44 14.37 -4.06 28.59
CA LEU A 44 15.42 -3.25 29.19
C LEU A 44 16.39 -4.13 29.96
N ALA A 45 17.69 -3.99 29.68
CA ALA A 45 18.75 -4.51 30.52
C ALA A 45 19.37 -3.37 31.33
N PHE A 46 19.57 -3.59 32.64
CA PHE A 46 20.12 -2.57 33.54
C PHE A 46 21.61 -2.77 33.84
N ALA A 47 22.25 -3.71 33.14
CA ALA A 47 23.66 -3.99 33.23
C ALA A 47 24.30 -4.05 31.83
N LYS A 48 25.57 -3.61 31.75
CA LYS A 48 26.35 -3.62 30.51
C LYS A 48 26.93 -5.02 30.23
N PRO A 49 26.96 -5.47 28.97
CA PRO A 49 27.61 -6.72 28.62
C PRO A 49 29.12 -6.57 28.60
N SER A 50 29.82 -7.69 28.81
CA SER A 50 31.22 -7.82 28.37
C SER A 50 31.28 -7.82 26.84
N ILE A 51 32.44 -7.49 26.27
CA ILE A 51 32.64 -7.46 24.81
C ILE A 51 32.25 -8.82 24.20
N GLY A 52 31.31 -8.80 23.24
CA GLY A 52 30.85 -9.99 22.53
C GLY A 52 29.83 -10.86 23.28
N GLN A 53 29.37 -10.45 24.47
CA GLN A 53 28.39 -11.21 25.27
C GLN A 53 26.99 -10.57 25.22
N PRO A 54 25.91 -11.35 25.44
CA PRO A 54 24.58 -10.81 25.64
C PRO A 54 24.49 -9.87 26.85
N HIS A 55 23.55 -8.94 26.84
CA HIS A 55 23.27 -8.07 27.99
C HIS A 55 22.90 -8.91 29.21
N PRO A 56 23.61 -8.83 30.35
CA PRO A 56 23.24 -9.60 31.53
C PRO A 56 21.98 -9.03 32.18
N GLY A 57 21.36 -9.85 33.03
CA GLY A 57 20.27 -9.41 33.90
C GLY A 57 20.72 -8.34 34.92
N PRO A 58 19.78 -7.65 35.58
CA PRO A 58 18.33 -7.87 35.50
C PRO A 58 17.75 -7.33 34.18
N TRP A 59 16.78 -8.07 33.64
CA TRP A 59 15.96 -7.64 32.51
C TRP A 59 14.56 -7.25 32.99
N LYS A 60 13.96 -6.26 32.33
CA LYS A 60 12.57 -5.88 32.56
C LYS A 60 11.83 -5.75 31.24
N ALA A 61 10.70 -6.45 31.12
CA ALA A 61 9.70 -6.15 30.12
C ALA A 61 8.93 -4.90 30.58
N ALA A 62 9.08 -3.79 29.87
CA ALA A 62 8.39 -2.54 30.13
C ALA A 62 7.14 -2.40 29.24
N SER A 63 6.18 -1.59 29.69
CA SER A 63 5.01 -1.25 28.90
C SER A 63 5.40 -0.43 27.66
N GLY A 64 4.63 -0.59 26.59
CA GLY A 64 4.91 0.00 25.28
C GLY A 64 5.31 -1.06 24.25
N GLY A 65 5.94 -0.63 23.17
CA GLY A 65 6.27 -1.49 22.03
C GLY A 65 5.13 -1.57 21.01
N PHE A 66 5.05 -2.69 20.29
CA PHE A 66 4.02 -2.95 19.30
C PHE A 66 3.42 -4.34 19.47
N ALA A 67 2.18 -4.51 19.02
CA ALA A 67 1.49 -5.78 18.99
C ALA A 67 0.53 -5.84 17.79
N PHE A 68 0.41 -7.03 17.19
CA PHE A 68 -0.43 -7.30 16.04
C PHE A 68 -1.05 -8.70 16.16
N ASP A 69 -2.36 -8.79 15.92
CA ASP A 69 -3.01 -10.06 15.64
C ASP A 69 -2.86 -10.36 14.15
N ILE A 70 -2.12 -11.43 13.84
CA ILE A 70 -1.94 -11.95 12.49
C ILE A 70 -3.07 -12.95 12.24
N THR A 71 -4.02 -12.57 11.40
CA THR A 71 -5.23 -13.38 11.12
C THR A 71 -5.26 -13.97 9.71
N ALA A 72 -4.37 -13.50 8.85
CA ALA A 72 -4.14 -14.08 7.53
C ALA A 72 -2.64 -14.24 7.23
N GLU A 73 -2.32 -15.18 6.36
CA GLU A 73 -0.98 -15.43 5.83
C GLU A 73 -1.04 -15.35 4.30
N LEU A 74 -0.12 -14.58 3.73
CA LEU A 74 0.18 -14.59 2.30
C LEU A 74 1.43 -15.44 2.06
N PHE A 75 1.25 -16.58 1.41
CA PHE A 75 2.32 -17.47 0.97
C PHE A 75 2.79 -17.07 -0.43
N ILE A 76 4.09 -16.87 -0.59
CA ILE A 76 4.75 -16.62 -1.87
C ILE A 76 5.79 -17.73 -2.10
N PRO A 77 5.65 -18.54 -3.16
CA PRO A 77 6.62 -19.60 -3.43
C PRO A 77 7.98 -19.02 -3.86
N GLU A 78 9.07 -19.70 -3.51
CA GLU A 78 10.44 -19.27 -3.84
C GLU A 78 10.62 -19.02 -5.35
N ASP A 79 10.03 -19.87 -6.18
CA ASP A 79 10.17 -19.85 -7.64
C ASP A 79 9.63 -18.56 -8.29
N ILE A 80 8.84 -17.75 -7.59
CA ILE A 80 8.41 -16.42 -8.04
C ILE A 80 9.61 -15.51 -8.36
N GLU A 81 10.72 -15.63 -7.62
CA GLU A 81 11.91 -14.80 -7.82
C GLU A 81 12.53 -15.01 -9.21
N LYS A 82 12.41 -16.20 -9.79
CA LYS A 82 12.91 -16.50 -11.14
C LYS A 82 12.19 -15.69 -12.22
N LYS A 83 10.94 -15.29 -11.97
CA LYS A 83 10.07 -14.59 -12.94
C LYS A 83 9.90 -13.11 -12.63
N TYR A 84 9.93 -12.73 -11.35
CA TYR A 84 9.59 -11.38 -10.88
C TYR A 84 10.67 -10.74 -10.01
N GLU A 85 11.87 -11.33 -9.96
CA GLU A 85 13.07 -10.83 -9.28
C GLU A 85 13.01 -10.75 -7.75
N SER A 86 11.82 -10.58 -7.14
CA SER A 86 11.67 -10.43 -5.69
C SER A 86 10.34 -10.94 -5.15
N LYS A 87 10.38 -11.97 -4.30
CA LYS A 87 9.20 -12.46 -3.59
C LYS A 87 8.70 -11.45 -2.55
N VAL A 88 9.60 -10.68 -1.94
CA VAL A 88 9.24 -9.57 -1.04
C VAL A 88 8.55 -8.45 -1.81
N GLY A 89 9.04 -8.11 -3.01
CA GLY A 89 8.40 -7.15 -3.90
C GLY A 89 6.98 -7.58 -4.26
N ILE A 90 6.79 -8.84 -4.64
CA ILE A 90 5.46 -9.40 -4.92
C ILE A 90 4.57 -9.42 -3.68
N ALA A 91 5.07 -9.80 -2.51
CA ALA A 91 4.29 -9.77 -1.28
C ALA A 91 3.77 -8.35 -0.97
N ARG A 92 4.66 -7.34 -1.07
CA ARG A 92 4.29 -5.93 -0.87
C ARG A 92 3.25 -5.46 -1.89
N LEU A 93 3.44 -5.81 -3.17
CA LEU A 93 2.51 -5.45 -4.24
C LEU A 93 1.12 -6.07 -4.04
N VAL A 94 1.05 -7.35 -3.64
CA VAL A 94 -0.21 -8.03 -3.34
C VAL A 94 -0.89 -7.39 -2.13
N VAL A 95 -0.13 -7.04 -1.07
CA VAL A 95 -0.68 -6.33 0.09
C VAL A 95 -1.20 -4.95 -0.28
N PHE A 96 -0.49 -4.21 -1.14
CA PHE A 96 -0.98 -2.94 -1.69
C PHE A 96 -2.33 -3.12 -2.41
N LEU A 97 -2.48 -4.16 -3.23
CA LEU A 97 -3.75 -4.44 -3.92
C LEU A 97 -4.87 -4.84 -2.96
N LEU A 98 -4.55 -5.60 -1.91
CA LEU A 98 -5.50 -5.90 -0.84
C LEU A 98 -5.94 -4.62 -0.12
N ARG A 99 -5.04 -3.66 0.10
CA ARG A 99 -5.39 -2.34 0.66
C ARG A 99 -6.27 -1.52 -0.27
N LEU A 100 -5.96 -1.54 -1.56
CA LEU A 100 -6.64 -0.74 -2.58
C LEU A 100 -8.07 -1.26 -2.84
N GLY A 101 -8.21 -2.58 -2.99
CA GLY A 101 -9.44 -3.25 -3.39
C GLY A 101 -10.29 -3.79 -2.23
N VAL A 102 -9.71 -4.02 -1.05
CA VAL A 102 -10.41 -4.69 0.07
C VAL A 102 -10.50 -3.79 1.31
N ASN A 103 -9.37 -3.56 1.98
CA ASN A 103 -9.36 -2.80 3.24
C ASN A 103 -8.02 -2.07 3.42
N PRO A 104 -8.00 -0.73 3.43
CA PRO A 104 -6.76 0.03 3.58
C PRO A 104 -6.12 -0.10 4.97
N ALA A 105 -6.80 -0.72 5.94
CA ALA A 105 -6.29 -0.98 7.29
C ALA A 105 -5.42 -2.25 7.39
N ILE A 106 -5.23 -3.02 6.30
CA ILE A 106 -4.39 -4.22 6.31
C ILE A 106 -2.93 -3.85 6.59
N THR A 107 -2.28 -4.53 7.53
CA THR A 107 -0.85 -4.36 7.87
C THR A 107 -0.08 -5.63 7.56
N LEU A 108 1.15 -5.49 7.08
CA LEU A 108 2.15 -6.55 6.94
C LEU A 108 3.22 -6.37 8.03
N PRO A 109 2.94 -6.77 9.29
CA PRO A 109 3.88 -6.53 10.39
C PRO A 109 5.14 -7.39 10.31
N VAL A 110 5.08 -8.55 9.66
CA VAL A 110 6.19 -9.52 9.71
C VAL A 110 6.21 -10.48 8.52
N PHE A 111 7.43 -10.82 8.10
CA PHE A 111 7.72 -11.97 7.26
C PHE A 111 8.31 -13.11 8.09
N ALA A 112 8.02 -14.35 7.71
CA ALA A 112 8.53 -15.57 8.34
C ALA A 112 9.12 -16.54 7.31
N ASN A 113 10.06 -17.38 7.78
CA ASN A 113 10.69 -18.44 6.99
C ASN A 113 9.85 -19.72 6.85
N SER A 114 8.71 -19.80 7.53
CA SER A 114 7.79 -20.93 7.48
C SER A 114 6.37 -20.45 7.82
N SER A 115 5.37 -21.28 7.56
CA SER A 115 3.98 -20.92 7.83
C SER A 115 3.74 -20.69 9.32
N PHE A 116 2.89 -19.75 9.69
CA PHE A 116 2.60 -19.44 11.10
C PHE A 116 2.08 -20.66 11.88
N SER A 117 1.34 -21.55 11.22
CA SER A 117 0.90 -22.83 11.79
C SER A 117 2.04 -23.82 12.06
N ALA A 118 3.12 -23.76 11.28
CA ALA A 118 4.31 -24.58 11.46
C ALA A 118 5.27 -23.96 12.48
N LEU A 119 5.42 -22.63 12.50
CA LEU A 119 6.27 -21.90 13.45
C LEU A 119 5.97 -22.28 14.90
N ALA A 120 4.68 -22.45 15.25
CA ALA A 120 4.25 -22.84 16.59
C ALA A 120 4.80 -24.20 17.08
N LYS A 121 5.32 -25.02 16.16
CA LYS A 121 5.87 -26.36 16.44
C LYS A 121 7.38 -26.45 16.16
N MET A 122 7.97 -25.39 15.61
CA MET A 122 9.39 -25.36 15.28
C MET A 122 10.22 -25.03 16.52
N PRO A 123 11.46 -25.55 16.63
CA PRO A 123 12.39 -25.09 17.66
C PRO A 123 12.67 -23.58 17.49
N ASP A 124 12.74 -22.84 18.61
CA ASP A 124 12.97 -21.39 18.61
C ASP A 124 14.20 -20.98 17.79
N SER A 125 15.27 -21.79 17.80
CA SER A 125 16.50 -21.53 17.06
C SER A 125 16.36 -21.59 15.53
N GLN A 126 15.24 -22.10 15.02
CA GLN A 126 14.94 -22.24 13.59
C GLN A 126 13.86 -21.25 13.12
N VAL A 127 13.21 -20.54 14.04
CA VAL A 127 12.19 -19.54 13.72
C VAL A 127 12.88 -18.25 13.33
N LEU A 128 12.69 -17.81 12.08
CA LEU A 128 13.22 -16.54 11.59
C LEU A 128 12.05 -15.61 11.25
N LEU A 129 12.03 -14.45 11.89
CA LEU A 129 11.05 -13.40 11.67
C LEU A 129 11.77 -12.11 11.25
N GLN A 130 11.23 -11.44 10.23
CA GLN A 130 11.70 -10.15 9.76
C GLN A 130 10.56 -9.14 9.94
N PRO A 131 10.62 -8.25 10.95
CA PRO A 131 9.66 -7.16 11.09
C PRO A 131 9.66 -6.24 9.87
N PHE A 132 8.49 -5.70 9.53
CA PHE A 132 8.33 -4.79 8.39
C PHE A 132 7.51 -3.55 8.78
N GLU A 133 6.18 -3.57 8.69
CA GLU A 133 5.34 -2.40 9.00
C GLU A 133 4.92 -2.36 10.47
N ILE A 134 5.90 -2.17 11.36
CA ILE A 134 5.64 -2.03 12.80
C ILE A 134 5.30 -0.59 13.22
N GLU A 135 5.35 0.35 12.28
CA GLU A 135 5.08 1.77 12.50
C GLU A 135 3.58 2.04 12.73
N ARG A 136 3.29 3.03 13.59
CA ARG A 136 1.91 3.44 13.86
C ARG A 136 1.32 4.21 12.68
N ARG A 137 0.13 3.83 12.23
CA ARG A 137 -0.68 4.66 11.32
C ARG A 137 -1.06 5.98 11.98
N ARG A 138 -0.71 7.07 11.30
CA ARG A 138 -0.97 8.45 11.70
C ARG A 138 -2.26 8.98 11.09
N PHE A 139 -2.65 8.41 9.95
CA PHE A 139 -3.96 8.61 9.34
C PHE A 139 -4.61 7.24 9.05
N PRO A 140 -5.21 6.59 10.07
CA PRO A 140 -5.78 5.25 9.90
C PRO A 140 -7.00 5.30 8.98
N LEU A 141 -6.91 4.65 7.83
CA LEU A 141 -8.03 4.39 6.93
C LEU A 141 -8.63 3.01 7.23
N GLY A 142 -9.91 2.85 6.94
CA GLY A 142 -10.58 1.56 7.05
C GLY A 142 -11.91 1.57 6.29
N VAL A 143 -12.45 0.38 6.09
CA VAL A 143 -13.82 0.18 5.56
C VAL A 143 -14.71 -0.42 6.65
N VAL A 144 -15.99 -0.08 6.63
CA VAL A 144 -16.98 -0.67 7.53
C VAL A 144 -17.27 -2.11 7.07
N GLY A 145 -17.10 -3.10 7.95
CA GLY A 145 -17.45 -4.51 7.66
C GLY A 145 -16.46 -5.29 6.78
N GLY A 146 -15.19 -4.89 6.75
CA GLY A 146 -14.17 -5.40 5.81
C GLY A 146 -13.70 -6.85 6.01
N GLN A 147 -14.54 -7.82 5.64
CA GLN A 147 -14.09 -9.18 5.32
C GLN A 147 -13.67 -9.26 3.85
N VAL A 148 -12.64 -10.08 3.56
CA VAL A 148 -12.29 -10.39 2.16
C VAL A 148 -13.38 -11.27 1.58
N THR A 149 -14.09 -10.73 0.58
CA THR A 149 -15.02 -11.51 -0.23
C THR A 149 -14.28 -12.23 -1.35
N VAL A 150 -14.93 -13.22 -1.95
CA VAL A 150 -14.38 -13.96 -3.11
C VAL A 150 -14.13 -13.01 -4.28
N GLU A 151 -15.01 -12.04 -4.49
CA GLU A 151 -14.91 -11.02 -5.53
C GLU A 151 -13.66 -10.15 -5.31
N ALA A 152 -13.40 -9.75 -4.06
CA ALA A 152 -12.26 -8.92 -3.72
C ALA A 152 -10.92 -9.68 -3.92
N ALA A 153 -10.86 -10.95 -3.52
CA ALA A 153 -9.71 -11.82 -3.79
C ALA A 153 -9.50 -12.06 -5.29
N THR A 154 -10.59 -12.23 -6.04
CA THR A 154 -10.57 -12.38 -7.51
C THR A 154 -10.04 -11.12 -8.18
N TRP A 155 -10.47 -9.94 -7.72
CA TRP A 155 -9.98 -8.65 -8.22
C TRP A 155 -8.46 -8.54 -8.07
N VAL A 156 -7.90 -8.97 -6.92
CA VAL A 156 -6.45 -9.01 -6.68
C VAL A 156 -5.76 -10.03 -7.59
N LYS A 157 -6.30 -11.25 -7.70
CA LYS A 157 -5.77 -12.32 -8.57
C LYS A 157 -5.61 -11.85 -10.02
N GLU A 158 -6.61 -11.15 -10.54
CA GLU A 158 -6.64 -10.65 -11.92
C GLU A 158 -5.64 -9.51 -12.16
N ARG A 159 -5.33 -8.71 -11.13
CA ARG A 159 -4.61 -7.44 -11.29
C ARG A 159 -3.18 -7.43 -10.82
N TRP A 160 -2.73 -8.35 -9.97
CA TRP A 160 -1.36 -8.26 -9.44
C TRP A 160 -0.26 -8.35 -10.50
N ARG A 161 -0.46 -9.14 -11.55
CA ARG A 161 0.50 -9.20 -12.68
C ARG A 161 0.51 -7.88 -13.46
N THR A 162 -0.65 -7.28 -13.65
CA THR A 162 -0.80 -5.96 -14.27
C THR A 162 -0.13 -4.89 -13.43
N ALA A 163 -0.39 -4.89 -12.12
CA ALA A 163 0.24 -3.98 -11.17
C ALA A 163 1.76 -4.10 -11.22
N HIS A 164 2.31 -5.32 -11.21
CA HIS A 164 3.75 -5.57 -11.32
C HIS A 164 4.31 -4.98 -12.61
N LYS A 165 3.67 -5.28 -13.76
CA LYS A 165 4.07 -4.73 -15.05
C LYS A 165 4.10 -3.20 -15.00
N LEU A 166 3.04 -2.57 -14.51
CA LEU A 166 2.93 -1.11 -14.47
C LEU A 166 3.94 -0.48 -13.53
N THR A 167 4.18 -1.04 -12.33
CA THR A 167 5.21 -0.53 -11.41
C THR A 167 6.62 -0.68 -11.98
N SER A 168 6.90 -1.77 -12.71
CA SER A 168 8.23 -2.00 -13.29
C SER A 168 8.48 -1.15 -14.55
N SER A 169 7.45 -0.67 -15.24
CA SER A 169 7.61 0.05 -16.50
C SER A 169 7.26 1.55 -16.45
N HIS A 170 6.60 2.02 -15.38
CA HIS A 170 6.15 3.40 -15.23
C HIS A 170 6.52 3.96 -13.85
N ALA A 171 7.56 4.78 -13.79
CA ALA A 171 8.04 5.38 -12.54
C ALA A 171 6.98 6.28 -11.88
N GLU A 172 6.16 6.97 -12.67
CA GLU A 172 5.02 7.77 -12.20
C GLU A 172 3.94 6.93 -11.52
N PHE A 173 3.73 5.69 -11.99
CA PHE A 173 2.79 4.75 -11.40
C PHE A 173 3.35 4.13 -10.12
N GLU A 174 4.63 3.73 -10.13
CA GLU A 174 5.34 3.27 -8.93
C GLU A 174 5.29 4.32 -7.81
N LEU A 175 5.61 5.58 -8.13
CA LEU A 175 5.50 6.70 -7.18
C LEU A 175 4.09 6.84 -6.60
N ALA A 176 3.06 6.65 -7.42
CA ALA A 176 1.68 6.74 -6.97
C ALA A 176 1.24 5.57 -6.09
N VAL A 177 1.71 4.35 -6.39
CA VAL A 177 1.54 3.18 -5.53
C VAL A 177 2.18 3.45 -4.17
N ASP A 178 3.44 3.90 -4.14
CA ASP A 178 4.17 4.19 -2.91
C ASP A 178 3.52 5.32 -2.09
N ALA A 179 3.10 6.42 -2.74
CA ALA A 179 2.44 7.54 -2.08
C ALA A 179 1.12 7.11 -1.41
N LEU A 180 0.34 6.26 -2.08
CA LEU A 180 -0.92 5.76 -1.51
C LEU A 180 -0.67 4.77 -0.37
N ASP A 181 0.28 3.85 -0.55
CA ASP A 181 0.58 2.79 0.41
C ASP A 181 1.20 3.32 1.71
N GLN A 182 2.14 4.27 1.60
CA GLN A 182 2.89 4.81 2.72
C GLN A 182 2.22 6.03 3.38
N GLY A 183 1.29 6.69 2.69
CA GLY A 183 0.70 7.94 3.15
C GLY A 183 0.04 7.85 4.54
N GLN A 184 -0.49 6.69 4.93
CA GLN A 184 -1.13 6.49 6.24
C GLN A 184 -0.15 6.51 7.42
N PHE A 185 1.15 6.30 7.17
CA PHE A 185 2.21 6.27 8.18
C PHE A 185 2.90 7.62 8.38
N VAL A 186 2.67 8.57 7.47
CA VAL A 186 3.28 9.90 7.51
C VAL A 186 2.72 10.72 8.67
N GLN A 187 3.59 11.21 9.53
CA GLN A 187 3.25 11.95 10.76
C GLN A 187 2.45 13.23 10.51
N SER A 188 2.77 13.94 9.44
CA SER A 188 2.18 15.23 9.10
C SER A 188 1.17 15.08 7.97
N HIS A 189 -0.07 15.52 8.19
CA HIS A 189 -1.08 15.58 7.14
C HIS A 189 -0.63 16.42 5.94
N ALA A 190 0.13 17.50 6.18
CA ALA A 190 0.67 18.31 5.11
C ALA A 190 1.66 17.54 4.24
N LEU A 191 2.57 16.76 4.85
CA LEU A 191 3.54 15.94 4.11
C LEU A 191 2.85 14.80 3.35
N ALA A 192 1.86 14.14 3.97
CA ALA A 192 1.06 13.13 3.31
C ALA A 192 0.33 13.71 2.09
N LEU A 193 -0.30 14.88 2.25
CA LEU A 193 -0.98 15.58 1.17
C LEU A 193 -0.01 15.98 0.05
N LEU A 194 1.19 16.46 0.38
CA LEU A 194 2.21 16.79 -0.61
C LEU A 194 2.65 15.56 -1.42
N SER A 195 2.84 14.41 -0.76
CA SER A 195 3.23 13.15 -1.40
C SER A 195 2.15 12.64 -2.36
N LEU A 196 0.88 12.60 -1.92
CA LEU A 196 -0.25 12.18 -2.75
C LEU A 196 -0.41 13.05 -4.00
N TRP A 197 -0.25 14.36 -3.85
CA TRP A 197 -0.37 15.29 -4.98
C TRP A 197 0.85 15.30 -5.89
N ALA A 198 2.05 15.06 -5.37
CA ALA A 198 3.23 14.85 -6.21
C ALA A 198 3.04 13.63 -7.13
N ALA A 199 2.45 12.55 -6.62
CA ALA A 199 2.07 11.39 -7.42
C ALA A 199 1.00 11.72 -8.48
N LEU A 200 -0.06 12.44 -8.11
CA LEU A 200 -1.09 12.88 -9.06
C LEU A 200 -0.52 13.82 -10.15
N GLU A 201 0.38 14.73 -9.77
CA GLU A 201 1.09 15.61 -10.71
C GLU A 201 1.96 14.81 -11.68
N ALA A 202 2.72 13.82 -11.18
CA ALA A 202 3.54 12.95 -12.02
C ALA A 202 2.71 12.16 -13.04
N LEU A 203 1.53 11.68 -12.65
CA LEU A 203 0.62 10.93 -13.52
C LEU A 203 -0.08 11.80 -14.58
N PHE A 204 -0.41 13.05 -14.25
CA PHE A 204 -1.32 13.86 -15.09
C PHE A 204 -0.74 15.16 -15.63
N SER A 205 0.42 15.64 -15.18
CA SER A 205 0.95 16.91 -15.69
C SER A 205 2.48 16.99 -15.61
N PRO A 206 3.19 16.59 -16.68
CA PRO A 206 4.64 16.85 -16.78
C PRO A 206 4.98 18.33 -17.02
N SER A 207 3.98 19.20 -17.28
CA SER A 207 4.17 20.63 -17.49
C SER A 207 3.89 21.43 -16.21
N THR A 208 4.70 22.47 -15.98
CA THR A 208 4.62 23.36 -14.80
C THR A 208 3.70 24.57 -14.99
N THR A 209 3.25 24.85 -16.21
CA THR A 209 2.38 25.99 -16.54
C THR A 209 0.91 25.66 -16.24
N GLU A 210 0.21 26.57 -15.57
CA GLU A 210 -1.21 26.41 -15.18
C GLU A 210 -1.53 25.08 -14.47
N LEU A 211 -0.59 24.61 -13.64
CA LEU A 211 -0.58 23.27 -13.05
C LEU A 211 -1.91 22.89 -12.38
N SER A 212 -2.51 23.79 -11.60
CA SER A 212 -3.80 23.55 -10.93
C SER A 212 -4.94 23.26 -11.91
N PHE A 213 -5.07 24.07 -12.97
CA PHE A 213 -6.11 23.87 -13.98
C PHE A 213 -5.85 22.60 -14.77
N ARG A 214 -4.62 22.40 -15.24
CA ARG A 214 -4.23 21.25 -16.07
C ARG A 214 -4.42 19.92 -15.33
N VAL A 215 -3.87 19.78 -14.12
CA VAL A 215 -4.00 18.55 -13.31
C VAL A 215 -5.47 18.25 -13.02
N SER A 216 -6.24 19.25 -12.58
CA SER A 216 -7.65 19.04 -12.25
C SER A 216 -8.50 18.67 -13.48
N ALA A 217 -8.24 19.29 -14.63
CA ALA A 217 -8.96 19.00 -15.87
C ALA A 217 -8.62 17.61 -16.43
N LEU A 218 -7.33 17.21 -16.42
CA LEU A 218 -6.90 15.93 -16.95
C LEU A 218 -7.35 14.75 -16.07
N ILE A 219 -7.28 14.89 -14.73
CA ILE A 219 -7.85 13.87 -13.83
C ILE A 219 -9.36 13.74 -14.05
N ALA A 220 -10.09 14.86 -14.12
CA ALA A 220 -11.53 14.83 -14.35
C ALA A 220 -11.90 14.19 -15.70
N ALA A 221 -11.17 14.53 -16.77
CA ALA A 221 -11.38 13.95 -18.10
C ALA A 221 -11.00 12.46 -18.15
N TYR A 222 -10.04 12.03 -17.34
CA TYR A 222 -9.67 10.63 -17.20
C TYR A 222 -10.75 9.83 -16.47
N LEU A 223 -11.33 10.38 -15.40
CA LEU A 223 -12.32 9.68 -14.57
C LEU A 223 -13.73 9.72 -15.17
N GLU A 224 -14.14 10.83 -15.78
CA GLU A 224 -15.52 11.10 -16.20
C GLU A 224 -15.65 11.32 -17.72
N GLU A 225 -16.75 10.88 -18.31
CA GLU A 225 -17.12 11.21 -19.70
C GLU A 225 -17.49 12.70 -19.85
N PRO A 226 -17.50 13.26 -21.08
CA PRO A 226 -17.82 14.67 -21.29
C PRO A 226 -19.23 15.01 -20.77
N GLY A 227 -19.35 16.06 -19.95
CA GLY A 227 -20.64 16.50 -19.41
C GLY A 227 -20.53 17.30 -18.11
N THR A 228 -21.69 17.55 -17.50
CA THR A 228 -21.81 18.31 -16.24
C THR A 228 -21.10 17.62 -15.07
N ALA A 229 -21.09 16.29 -15.04
CA ALA A 229 -20.37 15.49 -14.04
C ALA A 229 -18.86 15.75 -14.09
N ARG A 230 -18.24 15.72 -15.29
CA ARG A 230 -16.82 16.06 -15.48
C ARG A 230 -16.50 17.49 -15.02
N LEU A 231 -17.36 18.46 -15.35
CA LEU A 231 -17.17 19.84 -14.91
C LEU A 231 -17.24 19.97 -13.38
N ALA A 232 -18.20 19.30 -12.73
CA ALA A 232 -18.32 19.28 -11.28
C ALA A 232 -17.08 18.63 -10.63
N ARG A 233 -16.62 17.50 -11.19
CA ARG A 233 -15.43 16.77 -10.76
C ARG A 233 -14.16 17.62 -10.90
N GLN A 234 -13.98 18.33 -12.01
CA GLN A 234 -12.85 19.25 -12.19
C GLN A 234 -12.84 20.33 -11.10
N LYS A 235 -13.99 20.95 -10.83
CA LYS A 235 -14.12 21.97 -9.78
C LYS A 235 -13.80 21.43 -8.38
N SER A 236 -14.22 20.20 -8.06
CA SER A 236 -13.89 19.60 -6.77
C SER A 236 -12.39 19.28 -6.64
N ILE A 237 -11.77 18.76 -7.71
CA ILE A 237 -10.33 18.46 -7.72
C ILE A 237 -9.51 19.76 -7.62
N ALA A 238 -9.89 20.83 -8.32
CA ALA A 238 -9.23 22.13 -8.24
C ALA A 238 -9.29 22.74 -6.82
N LYS A 239 -10.41 22.52 -6.10
CA LYS A 239 -10.52 22.91 -4.67
C LYS A 239 -9.53 22.11 -3.81
N LEU A 240 -9.42 20.80 -4.00
CA LEU A 240 -8.44 19.98 -3.27
C LEU A 240 -6.99 20.39 -3.58
N TYR A 241 -6.68 20.73 -4.85
CA TYR A 241 -5.36 21.23 -5.23
C TYR A 241 -5.01 22.53 -4.48
N THR A 242 -5.96 23.47 -4.37
CA THR A 242 -5.79 24.70 -3.58
C THR A 242 -5.43 24.39 -2.12
N LYS A 243 -6.05 23.35 -1.54
CA LYS A 243 -5.78 22.90 -0.17
C LYS A 243 -4.38 22.32 -0.02
N ARG A 244 -3.91 21.55 -1.00
CA ARG A 244 -2.51 21.11 -1.06
C ARG A 244 -1.54 22.27 -1.19
N SER A 245 -1.81 23.25 -2.06
CA SER A 245 -0.95 24.44 -2.19
C SER A 245 -0.84 25.20 -0.86
N ALA A 246 -1.95 25.35 -0.13
CA ALA A 246 -1.93 25.93 1.20
C ALA A 246 -1.04 25.14 2.18
N ALA A 247 -1.12 23.80 2.17
CA ALA A 247 -0.27 22.94 3.00
C ALA A 247 1.22 23.07 2.65
N ALA A 248 1.56 23.19 1.36
CA ALA A 248 2.94 23.40 0.89
C ALA A 248 3.56 24.69 1.46
N HIS A 249 2.74 25.73 1.63
CA HIS A 249 3.16 27.03 2.16
C HIS A 249 2.96 27.17 3.67
N GLY A 250 2.72 26.07 4.39
CA GLY A 250 2.55 26.07 5.85
C GLY A 250 1.26 26.75 6.35
N LYS A 251 0.27 26.98 5.49
CA LYS A 251 -0.99 27.61 5.88
C LYS A 251 -1.95 26.55 6.48
N PRO A 252 -2.61 26.83 7.62
CA PRO A 252 -3.50 25.89 8.32
C PRO A 252 -4.88 25.79 7.64
N ASN A 253 -4.93 25.74 6.31
CA ASN A 253 -6.19 25.73 5.54
C ASN A 253 -6.52 24.35 4.98
N HIS A 254 -5.98 23.27 5.55
CA HIS A 254 -6.29 21.88 5.21
C HIS A 254 -6.71 21.13 6.47
N ASP A 255 -7.58 20.13 6.30
CA ASP A 255 -8.08 19.28 7.37
C ASP A 255 -7.99 17.80 6.99
N GLN A 256 -8.40 16.92 7.91
CA GLN A 256 -8.42 15.47 7.70
C GLN A 256 -9.31 15.06 6.52
N LYS A 257 -10.40 15.79 6.25
CA LYS A 257 -11.29 15.48 5.12
C LYS A 257 -10.58 15.74 3.80
N ASN A 258 -9.84 16.85 3.67
CA ASN A 258 -9.07 17.14 2.46
C ASN A 258 -8.01 16.07 2.18
N LEU A 259 -7.38 15.52 3.23
CA LEU A 259 -6.45 14.41 3.12
C LEU A 259 -7.16 13.13 2.67
N LEU A 260 -8.27 12.75 3.32
CA LEU A 260 -9.09 11.60 2.93
C LEU A 260 -9.58 11.69 1.48
N ASP A 261 -10.10 12.85 1.07
CA ASP A 261 -10.55 13.10 -0.30
C ASP A 261 -9.40 12.94 -1.31
N SER A 262 -8.16 13.31 -0.93
CA SER A 262 -6.97 13.12 -1.78
C SER A 262 -6.54 11.65 -1.86
N PHE A 263 -6.62 10.89 -0.76
CA PHE A 263 -6.44 9.43 -0.78
C PHE A 263 -7.46 8.76 -1.71
N ASN A 264 -8.73 9.13 -1.60
CA ASN A 264 -9.79 8.58 -2.44
C ASN A 264 -9.57 8.91 -3.92
N LEU A 265 -9.14 10.13 -4.24
CA LEU A 265 -8.85 10.52 -5.62
C LEU A 265 -7.71 9.68 -6.22
N LEU A 266 -6.60 9.51 -5.50
CA LEU A 266 -5.48 8.69 -5.98
C LEU A 266 -5.87 7.21 -6.08
N ARG A 267 -6.67 6.70 -5.14
CA ARG A 267 -7.26 5.36 -5.20
C ARG A 267 -8.13 5.16 -6.44
N GLU A 268 -9.02 6.09 -6.75
CA GLU A 268 -9.89 6.03 -7.95
C GLU A 268 -9.05 5.97 -9.23
N VAL A 269 -8.02 6.82 -9.33
CA VAL A 269 -7.09 6.86 -10.46
C VAL A 269 -6.34 5.53 -10.63
N LEU A 270 -5.70 5.02 -9.57
CA LEU A 270 -4.92 3.79 -9.62
C LEU A 270 -5.80 2.58 -9.95
N THR A 271 -7.00 2.52 -9.37
CA THR A 271 -7.99 1.48 -9.67
C THR A 271 -8.32 1.48 -11.17
N LYS A 272 -8.59 2.65 -11.76
CA LYS A 272 -8.88 2.75 -13.20
C LYS A 272 -7.69 2.37 -14.10
N MET A 273 -6.46 2.71 -13.70
CA MET A 273 -5.25 2.31 -14.43
C MET A 273 -5.04 0.79 -14.38
N LEU A 274 -5.30 0.17 -13.22
CA LEU A 274 -5.22 -1.29 -13.05
C LEU A 274 -6.32 -2.00 -13.85
N ASP A 275 -7.55 -1.49 -13.83
CA ASP A 275 -8.68 -2.05 -14.59
C ASP A 275 -8.46 -1.97 -16.11
N SER A 276 -7.80 -0.91 -16.58
CA SER A 276 -7.46 -0.73 -18.01
C SER A 276 -6.11 -1.33 -18.41
N GLY A 277 -5.30 -1.76 -17.45
CA GLY A 277 -3.97 -2.32 -17.65
C GLY A 277 -2.94 -1.37 -18.26
N ARG A 278 -3.14 -0.05 -18.13
CA ARG A 278 -2.26 0.96 -18.72
C ARG A 278 -2.22 2.26 -17.90
N VAL A 279 -1.06 2.92 -17.93
CA VAL A 279 -0.93 4.34 -17.55
C VAL A 279 -1.29 5.18 -18.78
N PRO A 280 -2.15 6.21 -18.66
CA PRO A 280 -2.51 7.05 -19.80
C PRO A 280 -1.31 7.88 -20.24
N SER A 281 -1.05 7.91 -21.56
CA SER A 281 -0.06 8.82 -22.15
C SER A 281 -0.55 10.27 -22.12
N LYS A 282 0.34 11.22 -22.41
CA LYS A 282 -0.05 12.62 -22.57
C LYS A 282 -1.09 12.79 -23.69
N GLU A 283 -0.87 12.11 -24.81
CA GLU A 283 -1.76 12.12 -25.97
C GLU A 283 -3.13 11.53 -25.62
N ASP A 284 -3.17 10.46 -24.80
CA ASP A 284 -4.43 9.90 -24.29
C ASP A 284 -5.22 10.93 -23.48
N LEU A 285 -4.54 11.62 -22.56
CA LEU A 285 -5.16 12.58 -21.66
C LEU A 285 -5.66 13.81 -22.44
N GLU A 286 -4.88 14.32 -23.38
CA GLU A 286 -5.28 15.43 -24.26
C GLU A 286 -6.46 15.03 -25.15
N ALA A 287 -6.43 13.82 -25.74
CA ALA A 287 -7.55 13.32 -26.54
C ALA A 287 -8.84 13.21 -25.70
N LYS A 288 -8.75 12.68 -24.47
CA LYS A 288 -9.90 12.62 -23.54
C LYS A 288 -10.40 14.00 -23.12
N LEU A 289 -9.50 14.97 -22.92
CA LEU A 289 -9.84 16.33 -22.55
C LEU A 289 -10.64 17.02 -23.66
N PHE A 290 -10.18 16.91 -24.91
CA PHE A 290 -10.79 17.58 -26.07
C PHE A 290 -11.84 16.73 -26.80
N GLY A 291 -12.11 15.50 -26.33
CA GLY A 291 -13.10 14.60 -26.94
C GLY A 291 -12.66 14.01 -28.28
N ALA A 292 -11.36 13.98 -28.56
CA ALA A 292 -10.82 13.34 -29.76
C ALA A 292 -10.83 11.81 -29.62
N LYS A 293 -11.16 11.11 -30.70
CA LYS A 293 -10.97 9.66 -30.79
C LYS A 293 -9.52 9.39 -31.19
N LEU A 294 -8.78 8.70 -30.33
CA LEU A 294 -7.47 8.15 -30.72
C LEU A 294 -7.69 7.11 -31.80
N LYS A 295 -6.87 7.14 -32.86
CA LYS A 295 -6.90 6.16 -33.94
C LYS A 295 -6.26 4.85 -33.50
#